data_AF-S3YJF1-F1
#
_entry.id   AF-S3YJF1-F1
#
_cell.length_a   1.000
_cell.length_b   1.000
_cell.length_c   1.000
_cell.angle_alpha   90.00
_cell.angle_beta   90.00
_cell.angle_gamma   90.00
#
_symmetry.space_group_name_H-M   'P 1'
#
loop_
_entity.id
_entity.type
_entity.pdbx_description
1 polymer ?
#
loop_
_entity_poly.entity_id
_entity_poly.type
_entity_poly.pdbx_seq_one_letter_code
_entity_poly.pdbx_strand_id
1 'polypeptide(L)'
;MSQQTDALVEQLEHVANVGGDDLGSAMKRVGPLARPLLKLALLDTVTTATAEISESLTFERVSARLAPEGVRFDVTPKHPDATPAPESATAADQGLDEGDISRVSLRLPEGLKARAEKRAEASGQSLNAWLVQVIRDAVVEPRTSQFTKNWGFTPDNPPKGTNPVKGWI
;
A
#
# COMPACT_ATOMS: atom_id res chain seq x y z
N MET A 1 -19.50 6.49 5.19
CA MET A 1 -20.01 5.96 6.48
C MET A 1 -20.39 6.99 7.55
N SER A 2 -19.98 8.27 7.46
CA SER A 2 -20.58 9.30 8.36
C SER A 2 -22.10 9.27 8.25
N GLN A 3 -22.62 9.31 7.01
CA GLN A 3 -24.06 9.24 6.75
C GLN A 3 -24.76 8.01 7.35
N GLN A 4 -24.09 6.86 7.48
CA GLN A 4 -24.71 5.65 8.05
C GLN A 4 -24.75 5.69 9.58
N THR A 5 -23.71 6.22 10.22
CA THR A 5 -23.74 6.42 11.68
C THR A 5 -24.74 7.52 12.03
N ASP A 6 -24.81 8.56 11.19
CA ASP A 6 -25.73 9.66 11.33
C ASP A 6 -27.17 9.19 11.15
N ALA A 7 -27.44 8.38 10.12
CA ALA A 7 -28.74 7.76 9.90
C ALA A 7 -29.13 6.80 11.04
N LEU A 8 -28.21 6.03 11.62
CA LEU A 8 -28.52 5.13 12.73
C LEU A 8 -28.93 5.90 13.98
N VAL A 9 -28.23 7.00 14.29
CA VAL A 9 -28.58 7.85 15.44
C VAL A 9 -29.93 8.54 15.20
N GLU A 10 -30.20 9.03 13.99
CA GLU A 10 -31.52 9.57 13.64
C GLU A 10 -32.64 8.52 13.73
N GLN A 11 -32.39 7.28 13.31
CA GLN A 11 -33.33 6.17 13.47
C GLN A 11 -33.57 5.83 14.94
N LEU A 12 -32.52 5.82 15.77
CA LEU A 12 -32.63 5.62 17.22
C LEU A 12 -33.41 6.76 17.89
N GLU A 13 -33.23 8.00 17.47
CA GLU A 13 -34.03 9.15 17.92
C GLU A 13 -35.50 9.00 17.50
N HIS A 14 -35.76 8.52 16.29
CA HIS A 14 -37.12 8.29 15.81
C HIS A 14 -37.83 7.20 16.62
N VAL A 15 -37.13 6.10 16.93
CA VAL A 15 -37.63 5.02 17.81
C VAL A 15 -37.83 5.52 19.24
N ALA A 16 -36.92 6.34 19.77
CA ALA A 16 -37.05 6.93 21.10
C ALA A 16 -38.29 7.82 21.24
N ASN A 17 -38.65 8.58 20.21
CA ASN A 17 -39.86 9.40 20.20
C ASN A 17 -41.16 8.57 20.29
N VAL A 18 -41.15 7.31 19.81
CA VAL A 18 -42.30 6.39 19.98
C VAL A 18 -42.51 6.03 21.45
N GLY A 19 -41.44 6.05 22.25
CA GLY A 19 -41.47 5.81 23.70
C GLY A 19 -41.82 7.04 24.55
N GLY A 20 -42.06 8.21 23.93
CA GLY A 20 -42.43 9.45 24.60
C GLY A 20 -41.39 10.57 24.46
N ASP A 21 -41.85 11.82 24.60
CA ASP A 21 -41.06 13.03 24.34
C ASP A 21 -39.82 13.18 25.25
N ASP A 22 -39.90 12.67 26.48
CA ASP A 22 -38.76 12.66 27.41
C ASP A 22 -37.64 11.74 26.93
N LEU A 23 -37.98 10.56 26.40
CA LEU A 23 -37.02 9.60 25.87
C LEU A 23 -36.37 10.12 24.57
N GLY A 24 -37.16 10.76 23.71
CA GLY A 24 -36.67 11.47 22.53
C GLY A 24 -35.70 12.61 22.87
N SER A 25 -36.04 13.42 23.87
CA SER A 25 -35.21 14.53 24.34
C SER A 25 -33.90 14.05 24.98
N ALA A 26 -33.93 12.92 25.70
CA ALA A 26 -32.73 12.27 26.21
C ALA A 26 -31.84 11.74 25.07
N MET A 27 -32.44 11.08 24.07
CA MET A 27 -31.70 10.54 22.92
C MET A 27 -31.05 11.66 22.10
N LYS A 28 -31.71 12.80 21.87
CA LYS A 28 -31.10 13.96 21.19
C LYS A 28 -29.86 14.51 21.89
N ARG A 29 -29.78 14.39 23.22
CA ARG A 29 -28.62 14.82 24.01
C ARG A 29 -27.49 13.80 23.96
N VAL A 30 -27.81 12.51 23.99
CA VAL A 30 -26.84 11.41 24.06
C VAL A 30 -26.35 10.97 22.68
N GLY A 31 -27.20 11.02 21.66
CA GLY A 31 -26.92 10.59 20.29
C GLY A 31 -25.62 11.16 19.72
N PRO A 32 -25.39 12.49 19.76
CA PRO A 32 -24.12 13.09 19.34
C PRO A 32 -22.89 12.55 20.08
N LEU A 33 -23.02 12.25 21.38
CA LEU A 33 -21.94 11.72 22.23
C LEU A 33 -21.69 10.21 21.98
N ALA A 34 -22.71 9.48 21.53
CA ALA A 34 -22.61 8.06 21.21
C ALA A 34 -21.95 7.81 19.84
N ARG A 35 -21.95 8.79 18.93
CA ARG A 35 -21.39 8.65 17.56
C ARG A 35 -19.95 8.13 17.52
N PRO A 36 -18.99 8.65 18.31
CA PRO A 36 -17.60 8.18 18.28
C PRO A 36 -17.46 6.75 18.81
N LEU A 37 -18.21 6.40 19.86
CA LEU A 37 -18.20 5.07 20.47
C LEU A 37 -18.77 4.02 19.51
N LEU A 38 -19.88 4.37 18.84
CA LEU A 38 -20.51 3.50 17.85
C LEU A 38 -19.60 3.27 16.63
N LYS A 39 -18.87 4.30 16.19
CA LYS A 39 -17.84 4.16 15.14
C LYS A 39 -16.74 3.19 15.55
N LEU A 40 -16.25 3.28 16.78
CA LEU A 40 -15.22 2.39 17.29
C LEU A 40 -15.69 0.93 17.32
N ALA A 41 -16.89 0.68 17.84
CA ALA A 41 -17.49 -0.66 17.89
C ALA A 41 -17.75 -1.23 16.48
N LEU A 42 -18.19 -0.41 15.54
CA LEU A 42 -18.39 -0.84 14.15
C LEU A 42 -17.05 -1.17 13.48
N LEU A 43 -15.99 -0.42 13.77
CA LEU A 43 -14.66 -0.70 13.25
C LEU A 43 -14.13 -2.03 13.79
N ASP A 44 -14.26 -2.26 15.10
CA ASP A 44 -13.83 -3.50 15.76
C ASP A 44 -14.54 -4.74 15.19
N THR A 45 -15.85 -4.67 15.01
CA THR A 45 -16.64 -5.76 14.40
C THR A 45 -16.27 -6.00 12.95
N VAL A 46 -16.05 -4.95 12.15
CA VAL A 46 -15.59 -5.10 10.76
C VAL A 46 -14.18 -5.69 10.70
N THR A 47 -13.26 -5.26 11.58
CA THR A 47 -11.91 -5.82 11.65
C THR A 47 -11.94 -7.30 12.01
N THR A 48 -12.76 -7.68 12.99
CA THR A 48 -12.96 -9.09 13.37
C THR A 48 -13.55 -9.91 12.23
N ALA A 49 -14.63 -9.43 11.58
CA ALA A 49 -15.22 -10.09 10.43
C ALA A 49 -14.23 -10.21 9.25
N THR A 50 -13.37 -9.21 9.05
CA THR A 50 -12.33 -9.25 8.00
C THR A 50 -11.28 -10.32 8.30
N ALA A 51 -10.95 -10.56 9.57
CA ALA A 51 -10.04 -11.65 9.97
C ALA A 51 -10.66 -13.02 9.66
N GLU A 52 -11.92 -13.24 10.04
CA GLU A 52 -12.66 -14.48 9.73
C GLU A 52 -12.80 -14.71 8.21
N ILE A 53 -13.05 -13.64 7.45
CA ILE A 53 -13.12 -13.70 5.98
C ILE A 53 -11.74 -14.01 5.38
N SER A 54 -10.66 -13.47 5.95
CA SER A 54 -9.29 -13.77 5.49
C SER A 54 -8.89 -15.22 5.74
N GLU A 55 -9.41 -15.85 6.80
CA GLU A 55 -9.20 -17.27 7.08
C GLU A 55 -10.01 -18.19 6.16
N SER A 56 -11.19 -17.75 5.72
CA SER A 56 -12.10 -18.55 4.89
C SER A 56 -11.87 -18.41 3.38
N LEU A 57 -11.22 -17.34 2.93
CA LEU A 57 -10.95 -17.11 1.51
C LEU A 57 -9.52 -17.48 1.11
N THR A 58 -9.36 -18.11 -0.04
CA THR A 58 -8.06 -18.43 -0.69
C THR A 58 -7.32 -17.18 -1.20
N PHE A 59 -7.53 -16.01 -0.62
CA PHE A 59 -6.83 -14.77 -0.94
C PHE A 59 -5.63 -14.59 0.00
N GLU A 60 -4.59 -13.88 -0.42
CA GLU A 60 -3.36 -13.76 0.38
C GLU A 60 -3.56 -12.87 1.62
N ARG A 61 -4.40 -11.83 1.47
CA ARG A 61 -4.74 -10.90 2.56
C ARG A 61 -5.99 -10.10 2.22
N VAL A 62 -6.94 -10.02 3.15
CA VAL A 62 -7.99 -8.98 3.15
C VAL A 62 -7.73 -8.04 4.30
N SER A 63 -7.73 -6.73 4.05
CA SER A 63 -7.61 -5.71 5.10
C SER A 63 -8.70 -4.66 4.94
N ALA A 64 -9.29 -4.25 6.06
CA ALA A 64 -10.25 -3.16 6.10
C ALA A 64 -9.57 -1.92 6.68
N ARG A 65 -9.69 -0.78 6.00
CA ARG A 65 -9.11 0.50 6.40
C ARG A 65 -10.21 1.54 6.54
N LEU A 66 -10.10 2.37 7.56
CA LEU A 66 -11.03 3.49 7.76
C LEU A 66 -10.50 4.73 7.04
N ALA A 67 -11.22 5.18 6.02
CA ALA A 67 -10.98 6.42 5.31
C ALA A 67 -12.06 7.47 5.69
N PRO A 68 -11.83 8.77 5.42
CA PRO A 68 -12.81 9.82 5.68
C PRO A 68 -14.20 9.54 5.07
N GLU A 69 -14.21 8.91 3.91
CA GLU A 69 -15.40 8.52 3.15
C GLU A 69 -16.10 7.25 3.68
N GLY A 70 -15.39 6.36 4.38
CA GLY A 70 -15.94 5.10 4.90
C GLY A 70 -14.93 3.96 5.05
N VAL A 71 -15.44 2.75 5.33
CA VAL A 71 -14.65 1.52 5.35
C VAL A 71 -14.30 1.13 3.91
N ARG A 72 -13.00 0.94 3.64
CA ARG A 72 -12.49 0.42 2.37
C ARG A 72 -11.86 -0.95 2.61
N PHE A 73 -12.21 -1.90 1.74
CA PHE A 73 -11.64 -3.23 1.75
C PHE A 73 -10.53 -3.30 0.68
N ASP A 74 -9.33 -3.64 1.11
CA ASP A 74 -8.21 -3.98 0.25
C ASP A 74 -8.08 -5.50 0.23
N VAL A 75 -8.37 -6.09 -0.93
CA VAL A 75 -8.32 -7.54 -1.17
C VAL A 75 -7.11 -7.83 -2.05
N THR A 76 -6.15 -8.61 -1.55
CA THR A 76 -5.00 -9.08 -2.32
C THR A 76 -5.22 -10.55 -2.70
N PRO A 77 -5.46 -10.87 -3.99
CA PRO A 77 -5.69 -12.24 -4.40
C PRO A 77 -4.40 -13.06 -4.30
N LYS A 78 -4.50 -14.31 -3.83
CA LYS A 78 -3.37 -15.24 -3.76
C LYS A 78 -2.98 -15.66 -5.18
N HIS A 79 -1.84 -15.19 -5.66
CA HIS A 79 -1.22 -15.81 -6.83
C HIS A 79 -0.64 -17.17 -6.40
N PRO A 80 -0.94 -18.28 -7.11
CA PRO A 80 -0.16 -19.49 -6.93
C PRO A 80 1.27 -19.19 -7.40
N ASP A 81 2.24 -19.50 -6.54
CA ASP A 81 3.69 -19.25 -6.65
C ASP A 81 4.18 -17.81 -6.34
N ALA A 82 4.24 -17.48 -5.05
CA ALA A 82 5.30 -16.61 -4.54
C ALA A 82 5.78 -17.13 -3.17
N THR A 83 7.03 -17.57 -3.15
CA THR A 83 7.85 -17.91 -1.98
C THR A 83 7.61 -16.96 -0.80
N PRO A 84 7.47 -17.46 0.46
CA PRO A 84 7.07 -16.63 1.59
C PRO A 84 8.14 -15.57 1.89
N ALA A 85 7.77 -14.30 1.80
CA ALA A 85 8.57 -13.18 2.30
C ALA A 85 8.21 -12.92 3.77
N PRO A 86 9.20 -12.75 4.67
CA PRO A 86 8.93 -12.39 6.05
C PRO A 86 8.35 -10.99 6.12
N GLU A 87 7.43 -10.83 7.06
CA GLU A 87 6.68 -9.63 7.36
C GLU A 87 7.62 -8.43 7.62
N SER A 88 7.40 -7.34 6.91
CA SER A 88 7.77 -5.99 7.38
C SER A 88 6.80 -5.01 6.75
N ALA A 89 5.84 -4.61 7.57
CA ALA A 89 4.93 -3.52 7.32
C ALA A 89 5.70 -2.18 7.22
N THR A 90 4.95 -1.17 6.77
CA THR A 90 5.21 0.28 6.81
C THR A 90 5.98 0.87 5.63
N ALA A 91 5.22 1.47 4.70
CA ALA A 91 5.29 2.91 4.45
C ALA A 91 4.12 3.30 3.53
N ALA A 92 3.10 3.89 4.13
CA ALA A 92 2.18 4.76 3.41
C ALA A 92 3.00 5.93 2.88
N ASP A 93 2.92 6.18 1.57
CA ASP A 93 3.28 7.46 1.00
C ASP A 93 2.26 7.74 -0.10
N GLN A 94 1.23 8.49 0.29
CA GLN A 94 0.23 9.06 -0.60
C GLN A 94 0.66 10.48 -0.91
N GLY A 95 0.74 10.79 -2.20
CA GLY A 95 0.91 12.13 -2.73
C GLY A 95 2.21 12.28 -3.47
N LEU A 96 2.12 12.37 -4.79
CA LEU A 96 2.55 13.52 -5.59
C LEU A 96 2.22 13.19 -7.06
N ASP A 97 1.16 13.83 -7.55
CA ASP A 97 0.79 13.86 -8.96
C ASP A 97 1.74 14.83 -9.68
N GLU A 98 2.74 14.27 -10.36
CA GLU A 98 3.57 14.99 -11.32
C GLU A 98 4.02 14.02 -12.43
N GLY A 99 3.11 13.75 -13.37
CA GLY A 99 3.38 13.08 -14.64
C GLY A 99 3.70 11.59 -14.55
N ASP A 100 2.66 10.74 -14.59
CA ASP A 100 2.71 9.28 -14.79
C ASP A 100 3.88 8.54 -14.09
N ILE A 101 3.98 8.73 -12.77
CA ILE A 101 4.97 8.01 -11.95
C ILE A 101 4.48 6.57 -11.74
N SER A 102 4.96 5.64 -12.57
CA SER A 102 4.73 4.21 -12.39
C SER A 102 5.58 3.64 -11.26
N ARG A 103 4.95 3.09 -10.21
CA ARG A 103 5.62 2.51 -9.05
C ARG A 103 6.11 1.08 -9.35
N VAL A 104 7.40 0.83 -9.13
CA VAL A 104 8.03 -0.49 -9.34
C VAL A 104 8.71 -0.95 -8.04
N SER A 105 8.51 -2.21 -7.64
CA SER A 105 9.23 -2.83 -6.51
C SER A 105 10.41 -3.65 -7.01
N LEU A 106 11.63 -3.26 -6.63
CA LEU A 106 12.88 -3.92 -7.02
C LEU A 106 13.51 -4.63 -5.82
N ARG A 107 13.81 -5.92 -5.97
CA ARG A 107 14.57 -6.69 -4.96
C ARG A 107 16.02 -6.82 -5.42
N LEU A 108 16.94 -6.26 -4.63
CA LEU A 108 18.37 -6.32 -4.88
C LEU A 108 19.02 -7.30 -3.90
N PRO A 109 19.95 -8.17 -4.34
CA PRO A 109 20.85 -8.86 -3.43
C PRO A 109 21.60 -7.83 -2.55
N GLU A 110 21.84 -8.17 -1.29
CA GLU A 110 22.41 -7.27 -0.28
C GLU A 110 23.71 -6.61 -0.77
N GLY A 111 24.63 -7.40 -1.33
CA GLY A 111 25.90 -6.89 -1.85
C GLY A 111 25.75 -5.94 -3.04
N LEU A 112 24.66 -6.03 -3.80
CA LEU A 112 24.37 -5.11 -4.90
C LEU A 112 23.78 -3.78 -4.38
N LYS A 113 22.89 -3.85 -3.39
CA LYS A 113 22.32 -2.68 -2.71
C LYS A 113 23.42 -1.82 -2.08
N ALA A 114 24.33 -2.42 -1.30
CA ALA A 114 25.42 -1.70 -0.64
C ALA A 114 26.35 -0.97 -1.64
N ARG A 115 26.62 -1.59 -2.78
CA ARG A 115 27.43 -0.97 -3.85
C ARG A 115 26.69 0.17 -4.55
N ALA A 116 25.37 0.09 -4.67
CA ALA A 116 24.55 1.15 -5.23
C ALA A 116 24.45 2.35 -4.27
N GLU A 117 24.23 2.10 -2.98
CA GLU A 117 24.21 3.15 -1.93
C GLU A 117 25.52 3.94 -1.91
N LYS A 118 26.67 3.25 -1.91
CA LYS A 118 27.99 3.90 -1.94
C LYS A 118 28.19 4.82 -3.17
N ARG A 119 27.64 4.43 -4.33
CA ARG A 119 27.74 5.25 -5.56
C ARG A 119 26.76 6.41 -5.56
N ALA A 120 25.58 6.22 -4.99
CA ALA A 120 24.61 7.29 -4.78
C ALA A 120 25.15 8.35 -3.83
N GLU A 121 25.73 7.94 -2.70
CA GLU A 121 26.41 8.81 -1.74
C GLU A 121 27.56 9.59 -2.37
N ALA A 122 28.41 8.92 -3.17
CA ALA A 122 29.50 9.57 -3.90
C ALA A 122 29.00 10.63 -4.91
N SER A 123 27.77 10.50 -5.38
CA SER A 123 27.12 11.44 -6.32
C SER A 123 26.27 12.50 -5.59
N GLY A 124 26.22 12.48 -4.25
CA GLY A 124 25.38 13.38 -3.44
C GLY A 124 23.88 13.20 -3.65
N GLN A 125 23.45 12.02 -4.10
CA GLN A 125 22.06 11.72 -4.47
C GLN A 125 21.49 10.61 -3.58
N SER A 126 20.16 10.59 -3.43
CA SER A 126 19.49 9.43 -2.83
C SER A 126 19.61 8.21 -3.75
N LEU A 127 19.55 7.01 -3.18
CA LEU A 127 19.57 5.77 -3.95
C LEU A 127 18.50 5.76 -5.05
N ASN A 128 17.28 6.23 -4.75
CA ASN A 128 16.19 6.28 -5.73
C ASN A 128 16.48 7.26 -6.87
N ALA A 129 16.97 8.46 -6.57
CA ALA A 129 17.33 9.45 -7.60
C ALA A 129 18.47 8.95 -8.49
N TRP A 130 19.48 8.34 -7.87
CA TRP A 130 20.61 7.75 -8.58
C TRP A 130 20.17 6.58 -9.49
N LEU A 131 19.29 5.70 -9.01
CA LEU A 131 18.73 4.60 -9.80
C LEU A 131 17.90 5.08 -10.98
N VAL A 132 17.07 6.11 -10.79
CA VAL A 132 16.28 6.72 -11.88
C VAL A 132 17.19 7.31 -12.95
N GLN A 133 18.26 8.02 -12.54
CA GLN A 133 19.25 8.58 -13.48
C GLN A 133 19.97 7.46 -14.26
N VAL A 134 20.38 6.39 -13.57
CA VAL A 134 21.00 5.22 -14.20
C VAL A 134 20.09 4.58 -15.25
N ILE A 135 18.80 4.39 -14.93
CA ILE A 135 17.84 3.81 -15.87
C ILE A 135 17.64 4.74 -17.07
N ARG A 136 17.55 6.05 -16.84
CA ARG A 136 17.47 7.06 -17.91
C ARG A 136 18.68 6.98 -18.84
N ASP A 137 19.90 6.92 -18.30
CA ASP A 137 21.14 6.80 -19.07
C ASP A 137 21.26 5.46 -19.83
N ALA A 138 20.62 4.40 -19.33
CA ALA A 138 20.60 3.08 -19.96
C ALA A 138 19.59 2.99 -21.12
N VAL A 139 18.49 3.76 -21.06
CA VAL A 139 17.40 3.74 -22.05
C VAL A 139 17.63 4.72 -23.21
N VAL A 140 18.42 5.78 -23.00
CA VAL A 140 18.56 6.86 -24.00
C VAL A 140 19.40 6.48 -25.24
N GLU A 141 20.34 5.52 -25.24
CA GLU A 141 20.87 4.91 -26.50
C GLU A 141 21.87 3.74 -26.32
N PRO A 142 21.82 2.70 -27.19
CA PRO A 142 22.76 1.58 -27.23
C PRO A 142 23.90 1.81 -28.24
N ARG A 143 24.96 2.53 -27.84
CA ARG A 143 26.33 2.25 -28.38
C ARG A 143 27.50 2.86 -27.63
N THR A 144 27.30 3.87 -26.80
CA THR A 144 28.39 4.50 -26.04
C THR A 144 27.87 5.11 -24.73
N SER A 145 27.11 4.37 -23.93
CA SER A 145 26.73 4.85 -22.61
C SER A 145 27.93 4.77 -21.65
N GLN A 146 28.27 5.88 -20.99
CA GLN A 146 29.29 5.93 -19.91
C GLN A 146 28.96 4.96 -18.77
N PHE A 147 27.69 4.54 -18.67
CA PHE A 147 27.22 3.52 -17.73
C PHE A 147 27.98 2.20 -17.87
N THR A 148 28.23 1.75 -19.11
CA THR A 148 28.89 0.46 -19.39
C THR A 148 30.37 0.51 -19.00
N LYS A 149 31.04 1.64 -19.27
CA LYS A 149 32.42 1.93 -18.86
C LYS A 149 32.62 1.88 -17.34
N ASN A 150 31.75 2.53 -16.58
CA ASN A 150 31.92 2.67 -15.13
C ASN A 150 31.49 1.45 -14.31
N TRP A 151 30.83 0.48 -14.96
CA TRP A 151 30.38 -0.77 -14.34
C TRP A 151 31.13 -2.02 -14.84
N GLY A 152 32.13 -1.86 -15.71
CA GLY A 152 32.92 -2.99 -16.21
C GLY A 152 32.20 -3.90 -17.20
N PHE A 153 31.06 -3.45 -17.72
CA PHE A 153 30.35 -4.09 -18.81
C PHE A 153 30.90 -3.51 -20.11
N THR A 154 31.83 -4.18 -20.78
CA THR A 154 32.21 -3.78 -22.14
C THR A 154 31.44 -4.64 -23.14
N PRO A 155 31.10 -4.11 -24.34
CA PRO A 155 30.50 -4.93 -25.40
C PRO A 155 31.38 -6.15 -25.76
N ASP A 156 32.69 -6.09 -25.50
CA ASP A 156 33.65 -7.17 -25.73
C ASP A 156 33.81 -8.16 -24.56
N ASN A 157 33.18 -7.93 -23.40
CA ASN A 157 33.24 -8.83 -22.25
C ASN A 157 31.85 -9.04 -21.64
N PRO A 158 31.00 -9.88 -22.26
CA PRO A 158 29.70 -10.20 -21.69
C PRO A 158 29.90 -10.92 -20.34
N PRO A 159 29.06 -10.63 -19.32
CA PRO A 159 29.09 -11.39 -18.08
C PRO A 159 28.86 -12.87 -18.38
N LYS A 160 29.81 -13.73 -17.99
CA LYS A 160 29.58 -15.18 -17.95
C LYS A 160 28.64 -15.48 -16.78
N GLY A 161 27.34 -15.41 -17.05
CA GLY A 161 26.27 -15.76 -16.14
C GLY A 161 25.20 -16.54 -16.88
N THR A 162 25.13 -17.84 -16.58
CA THR A 162 24.17 -18.80 -17.13
C THR A 162 22.76 -18.53 -16.60
N ASN A 163 21.87 -18.03 -17.45
CA ASN A 163 20.59 -18.63 -17.87
C ASN A 163 19.65 -17.52 -18.39
N PRO A 164 19.21 -17.55 -19.65
CA PRO A 164 18.14 -16.67 -20.09
C PRO A 164 16.82 -17.15 -19.46
N VAL A 165 16.30 -16.42 -18.47
CA VAL A 165 14.93 -16.61 -17.99
C VAL A 165 14.00 -16.12 -19.09
N LYS A 166 13.54 -17.06 -19.93
CA LYS A 166 12.39 -16.89 -20.82
C LYS A 166 11.13 -16.92 -19.96
N GLY A 167 10.25 -15.94 -20.20
CA GLY A 167 8.87 -15.96 -19.71
C GLY A 167 8.53 -14.68 -19.01
N TRP A 168 7.95 -13.75 -19.76
CA TRP A 168 7.05 -12.74 -19.22
C TRP A 168 5.66 -13.20 -19.66
N ILE A 169 4.92 -13.79 -18.74
CA ILE A 169 3.45 -13.87 -18.73
C ILE A 169 3.05 -13.38 -17.35
#